data_AF-S4P0W0-F1
#
_entry.id   AF-S4P0W0-F1
#
_cell.length_a   1.000
_cell.length_b   1.000
_cell.length_c   1.000
_cell.angle_alpha   90.00
_cell.angle_beta   90.00
_cell.angle_gamma   90.00
#
_symmetry.space_group_name_H-M   'P 1'
#
loop_
_entity.id
_entity.type
_entity.pdbx_description
1 polymer ?
#
loop_
_entity_poly.entity_id
_entity_poly.type
_entity_poly.pdbx_seq_one_letter_code
_entity_poly.pdbx_strand_id
1 'polypeptide(L)'
;MNGNNNLGEPYPATIRHPQPGPPGAPHMPLTENKHELRLTHEQFRAALRLVVSEGDPRETLSGFSKIGEGSTGVVCAATDTRT
;
A
#
# COMPACT_ATOMS: atom_id res chain seq x y z
N MET A 1 27.31 25.19 21.23
CA MET A 1 28.08 23.95 21.44
C MET A 1 28.29 23.78 22.92
N ASN A 2 27.70 22.76 23.55
CA ASN A 2 28.33 22.14 24.71
C ASN A 2 27.71 20.76 24.92
N GLY A 3 28.42 19.73 24.46
CA GLY A 3 28.17 18.37 24.90
C GLY A 3 28.97 18.13 26.16
N ASN A 4 28.38 17.44 27.14
CA ASN A 4 29.18 16.79 28.16
C ASN A 4 28.55 15.45 28.52
N ASN A 5 29.28 14.39 28.18
CA ASN A 5 28.99 13.03 28.55
C ASN A 5 29.77 12.69 29.83
N ASN A 6 29.05 12.07 30.76
CA ASN A 6 29.48 10.97 31.63
C ASN A 6 30.35 11.29 32.87
N LEU A 7 29.84 10.96 34.08
CA LEU A 7 30.33 9.88 34.96
C LEU A 7 29.68 9.95 36.37
N GLY A 8 29.30 8.79 36.93
CA GLY A 8 29.37 8.55 38.37
C GLY A 8 28.07 8.42 39.18
N GLU A 9 27.51 7.20 39.23
CA GLU A 9 26.87 6.49 40.38
C GLU A 9 25.81 7.21 41.28
N PRO A 10 25.20 6.52 42.26
CA PRO A 10 24.12 5.56 42.12
C PRO A 10 22.82 6.11 42.74
N TYR A 11 21.70 6.10 42.02
CA TYR A 11 20.43 6.54 42.59
C TYR A 11 19.93 5.56 43.66
N PRO A 12 19.49 6.05 44.84
CA PRO A 12 19.00 5.19 45.92
C PRO A 12 17.66 4.57 45.54
N ALA A 13 17.49 3.30 45.93
CA ALA A 13 16.23 2.57 45.84
C ALA A 13 15.11 3.35 46.54
N THR A 14 14.22 3.97 45.78
CA THR A 14 12.98 4.56 46.29
C THR A 14 11.82 4.04 45.45
N ILE A 15 11.12 3.07 46.06
CA ILE A 15 9.70 2.76 45.89
C ILE A 15 9.31 2.22 44.50
N ARG A 16 9.27 0.88 44.41
CA ARG A 16 8.51 0.15 43.40
C ARG A 16 7.02 0.45 43.63
N HIS A 17 6.43 1.36 42.86
CA HIS A 17 4.98 1.37 42.70
C HIS A 17 4.60 0.15 41.85
N PRO A 18 3.82 -0.83 42.34
CA PRO A 18 3.22 -1.83 41.47
C PRO A 18 2.14 -1.11 40.65
N GLN A 19 2.42 -0.85 39.38
CA GLN A 19 1.40 -0.42 38.44
C GLN A 19 0.54 -1.65 38.12
N PRO A 20 -0.75 -1.69 38.50
CA PRO A 20 -1.63 -2.78 38.09
C PRO A 20 -1.89 -2.62 36.60
N GLY A 21 -1.34 -3.53 35.78
CA GLY A 21 -1.68 -3.62 34.37
C GLY A 21 -3.19 -3.93 34.23
N PRO A 22 -3.90 -3.33 33.26
CA PRO A 22 -5.31 -3.63 33.06
C PRO A 22 -5.47 -5.12 32.68
N PRO A 23 -6.34 -5.88 33.36
CA PRO A 23 -6.65 -7.24 32.98
C PRO A 23 -7.61 -7.21 31.78
N GLY A 24 -7.22 -7.84 30.67
CA GLY A 24 -8.18 -8.29 29.67
C GLY A 24 -8.54 -7.31 28.54
N ALA A 25 -7.56 -6.68 27.89
CA ALA A 25 -7.79 -6.33 26.49
C ALA A 25 -7.69 -7.63 25.67
N PRO A 26 -8.75 -8.09 24.99
CA PRO A 26 -8.65 -9.23 24.09
C PRO A 26 -7.62 -8.84 23.04
N HIS A 27 -6.55 -9.63 22.92
CA HIS A 27 -5.75 -9.63 21.70
C HIS A 27 -6.74 -9.89 20.55
N MET A 28 -7.13 -8.85 19.83
CA MET A 28 -7.86 -9.05 18.60
C MET A 28 -6.80 -9.61 17.67
N PRO A 29 -6.92 -10.87 17.18
CA PRO A 29 -6.06 -11.27 16.09
C PRO A 29 -6.43 -10.33 14.95
N LEU A 30 -5.59 -9.33 14.69
CA LEU A 30 -5.51 -8.65 13.40
C LEU A 30 -4.93 -9.66 12.40
N THR A 31 -5.56 -10.82 12.29
CA THR A 31 -5.56 -11.57 11.04
C THR A 31 -6.45 -10.74 10.13
N GLU A 32 -5.89 -9.69 9.55
CA GLU A 32 -6.50 -8.95 8.45
C GLU A 32 -6.98 -9.99 7.45
N ASN A 33 -8.29 -10.19 7.44
CA ASN A 33 -8.92 -11.20 6.64
C ASN A 33 -8.90 -10.66 5.21
N LYS A 34 -7.77 -10.83 4.51
CA LYS A 34 -7.54 -10.41 3.10
C LYS A 34 -8.60 -10.93 2.13
N HIS A 35 -9.47 -11.81 2.60
CA HIS A 35 -10.59 -12.40 1.89
C HIS A 35 -11.82 -11.47 1.88
N GLU A 36 -11.93 -10.51 2.80
CA GLU A 36 -13.12 -9.65 2.97
C GLU A 36 -13.21 -8.52 1.94
N LEU A 37 -12.15 -8.27 1.17
CA LEU A 37 -12.12 -7.25 0.10
C LEU A 37 -12.02 -7.86 -1.30
N ARG A 38 -12.44 -9.12 -1.49
CA ARG A 38 -12.43 -9.75 -2.82
C ARG A 38 -13.59 -9.24 -3.67
N LEU A 39 -13.31 -8.24 -4.50
CA LEU A 39 -14.21 -7.83 -5.58
C LEU A 39 -14.37 -8.96 -6.59
N THR A 40 -15.57 -9.12 -7.16
CA THR A 40 -15.74 -9.93 -8.35
C THR A 40 -15.06 -9.25 -9.54
N HIS A 41 -14.67 -10.04 -10.55
CA HIS A 41 -14.08 -9.48 -11.77
C HIS A 41 -15.01 -8.46 -12.44
N GLU A 42 -16.32 -8.72 -12.43
CA GLU A 42 -17.32 -7.81 -13.00
C GLU A 42 -17.47 -6.53 -12.18
N GLN A 43 -17.49 -6.61 -10.85
CA GLN A 43 -17.53 -5.41 -10.00
C GLN A 43 -16.32 -4.52 -10.24
N PHE A 44 -15.13 -5.12 -10.31
CA PHE A 44 -13.90 -4.40 -10.61
C PHE A 44 -13.94 -3.77 -12.00
N ARG A 45 -14.36 -4.53 -13.03
CA ARG A 45 -14.49 -4.02 -14.40
C ARG A 45 -15.53 -2.91 -14.50
N ALA A 46 -16.66 -3.03 -13.81
CA ALA A 46 -17.72 -2.01 -13.79
C ALA A 46 -17.21 -0.71 -13.18
N ALA A 47 -16.46 -0.78 -12.07
CA ALA A 47 -15.84 0.39 -11.46
C ALA A 47 -14.83 1.06 -12.40
N LEU A 48 -13.97 0.27 -13.08
CA LEU A 48 -13.00 0.81 -14.04
C LEU A 48 -13.65 1.56 -15.20
N ARG A 49 -14.83 1.12 -15.68
CA ARG A 49 -15.56 1.80 -16.76
C ARG A 49 -15.94 3.25 -16.42
N LEU A 50 -16.05 3.60 -15.13
CA LEU A 50 -16.42 4.94 -14.69
C LEU A 50 -15.27 5.96 -14.76
N VAL A 51 -14.02 5.49 -14.91
CA VAL A 51 -12.82 6.33 -14.81
C VAL A 51 -11.95 6.31 -16.08
N VAL A 52 -12.41 5.64 -17.13
CA VAL A 52 -11.70 5.53 -18.42
C VAL A 52 -12.48 6.22 -19.53
N SER A 53 -11.77 6.68 -20.55
CA SER A 53 -12.40 7.20 -21.77
C SER A 53 -13.21 6.10 -22.47
N GLU A 54 -14.33 6.48 -23.07
CA GLU A 54 -15.15 5.60 -23.89
C GLU A 54 -14.48 5.32 -25.26
N GLY A 55 -14.89 4.22 -25.91
CA GLY A 55 -14.39 3.80 -27.24
C GLY A 55 -13.28 2.75 -27.21
N ASP A 56 -12.87 2.28 -28.40
CA ASP A 56 -11.73 1.37 -28.55
C ASP A 56 -10.50 2.16 -29.06
N PRO A 57 -9.41 2.30 -28.28
CA PRO A 57 -8.22 3.04 -28.70
C PRO A 57 -7.53 2.43 -29.93
N ARG A 58 -7.84 1.18 -30.31
CA ARG A 58 -7.33 0.57 -31.55
C ARG A 58 -7.92 1.18 -32.83
N GLU A 59 -8.97 1.98 -32.73
CA GLU A 59 -9.52 2.70 -33.88
C GLU A 59 -8.57 3.83 -34.34
N THR A 60 -7.77 4.40 -33.44
CA THR A 60 -6.84 5.51 -33.75
C THR A 60 -5.37 5.16 -33.52
N LEU A 61 -5.06 3.95 -33.06
CA LEU A 61 -3.70 3.49 -32.79
C LEU A 61 -3.35 2.25 -33.62
N SER A 62 -2.13 2.23 -34.15
CA SER A 62 -1.59 1.12 -34.96
C SER A 62 -0.14 0.79 -34.61
N GLY A 63 0.38 -0.32 -35.14
CA GLY A 63 1.81 -0.64 -35.01
C GLY A 63 2.28 -1.00 -33.60
N PHE A 64 1.43 -1.66 -32.79
CA PHE A 64 1.75 -2.02 -31.41
C PHE A 64 2.99 -2.92 -31.32
N SER A 65 4.02 -2.46 -30.61
CA SER A 65 5.26 -3.21 -30.35
C SER A 65 5.62 -3.18 -28.87
N LYS A 66 5.88 -4.35 -28.26
CA LYS A 66 6.26 -4.46 -26.84
C LYS A 66 7.66 -3.89 -26.64
N ILE A 67 7.79 -2.99 -25.66
CA ILE A 67 9.07 -2.39 -25.27
C ILE A 67 9.52 -2.80 -23.87
N GLY A 68 8.62 -3.37 -23.06
CA GLY A 68 8.96 -3.80 -21.70
C GLY A 68 7.79 -4.37 -20.91
N GLU A 69 8.05 -4.73 -19.66
CA GLU A 69 7.08 -5.26 -18.70
C GLU A 69 7.43 -4.79 -17.29
N GLY A 70 6.41 -4.45 -16.51
CA GLY A 70 6.53 -4.06 -15.11
C GLY A 70 5.46 -4.72 -14.24
N SER A 71 5.42 -4.40 -12.95
CA SER A 71 4.49 -5.01 -11.99
C SER A 71 3.01 -4.83 -12.35
N THR A 72 2.69 -3.80 -13.12
CA THR A 72 1.32 -3.45 -13.51
C THR A 72 0.93 -3.99 -14.89
N GLY A 73 1.90 -4.44 -15.70
CA GLY A 73 1.64 -5.00 -17.02
C GLY A 73 2.70 -4.71 -18.06
N VAL A 74 2.32 -4.93 -19.32
CA VAL A 74 3.18 -4.76 -20.50
C VAL A 74 3.15 -3.32 -20.99
N VAL A 75 4.31 -2.79 -21.39
CA VAL A 75 4.43 -1.48 -22.04
C VAL A 75 4.65 -1.69 -23.53
N CYS A 76 3.85 -1.02 -24.36
CA CYS A 76 3.92 -1.06 -25.81
C CYS A 76 4.07 0.34 -26.40
N ALA A 77 4.88 0.48 -27.46
CA ALA A 77 4.87 1.63 -28.36
C ALA A 77 3.79 1.43 -29.44
N ALA A 78 3.14 2.52 -29.87
CA ALA A 78 2.16 2.53 -30.95
C ALA A 78 2.20 3.88 -31.68
N THR A 79 1.69 3.90 -32.91
CA THR A 79 1.59 5.09 -33.75
C THR A 79 0.14 5.57 -33.81
N ASP A 80 -0.07 6.87 -33.58
CA ASP A 80 -1.37 7.53 -33.74
C ASP A 80 -1.67 7.74 -35.24
N THR A 81 -2.85 7.30 -35.70
CA THR A 81 -3.22 7.34 -37.13
C THR A 81 -3.89 8.65 -37.54
N ARG A 82 -4.13 9.56 -36.58
CA ARG A 82 -4.76 10.87 -36.83
C ARG A 82 -3.74 11.98 -37.01
N THR A 83 -2.46 11.70 -36.77
CA THR A 83 -1.33 12.63 -36.88
C THR A 83 -0.51 12.32 -38.12
#